data_AF-A0A937SC26-F1
#
_entry.id   AF-A0A937SC26-F1
#
_cell.length_a   1.000
_cell.length_b   1.000
_cell.length_c   1.000
_cell.angle_alpha   90.00
_cell.angle_beta   90.00
_cell.angle_gamma   90.00
#
_symmetry.space_group_name_H-M   'P 1'
#
loop_
_entity.id
_entity.type
_entity.pdbx_description
1 polymer ?
#
loop_
_entity_poly.entity_id
_entity_poly.type
_entity_poly.pdbx_seq_one_letter_code
_entity_poly.pdbx_strand_id
1 'polypeptide(L)'
;MNRRKLCLIVITGLAVMLSSLFMACTKENKEVPYAPDFTLPMLDGSNATLSDLRGKPVMLTFWSINCAACQFQMPYLQAFYNEWANEKVEMLTINVKDSAAAVLDFITRNGLDFPVLLDPGGRVAAAYGIPGVPMTFLIDAEGILKAYKIGAFQSRKQIEEALAQVFPSLTLTPKPKVAPEIGSIAPDFTLQTIYGQIVTLSTLRGKTVLLNFWTSTCPACIDELPYFQTIANKRSGNELVILAVNCGENNMTVLTTVDSLRLSFPVSLDTDGEVCTTYGRGCPTTFLIDEEGIIRAIKDDAFKSPEEIESLLNSLK
;
A
#
# COMPACT_ATOMS: atom_id res chain seq x y z
N MET A 1 74.50 43.79 -0.75
CA MET A 1 73.78 42.51 -0.96
C MET A 1 73.44 42.37 -2.45
N ASN A 2 73.80 41.25 -3.06
CA ASN A 2 74.13 41.10 -4.48
C ASN A 2 72.90 41.08 -5.42
N ARG A 3 72.92 41.82 -6.53
CA ARG A 3 71.82 41.87 -7.55
C ARG A 3 71.43 40.49 -8.11
N ARG A 4 72.34 39.51 -8.07
CA ARG A 4 72.07 38.11 -8.44
C ARG A 4 71.16 37.35 -7.47
N LYS A 5 71.12 37.72 -6.19
CA LYS A 5 70.24 37.06 -5.19
C LYS A 5 68.78 37.55 -5.27
N LEU A 6 68.55 38.78 -5.73
CA LEU A 6 67.19 39.34 -5.87
C LEU A 6 66.47 38.77 -7.10
N CYS A 7 67.18 38.52 -8.21
CA CYS A 7 66.60 37.96 -9.43
C CYS A 7 66.22 36.47 -9.27
N LEU A 8 67.00 35.70 -8.49
CA LEU A 8 66.70 34.29 -8.21
C LEU A 8 65.46 34.12 -7.32
N ILE A 9 65.21 35.04 -6.38
CA ILE A 9 64.04 35.01 -5.48
C ILE A 9 62.75 35.39 -6.22
N VAL A 10 62.81 36.28 -7.21
CA VAL A 10 61.65 36.67 -8.02
C VAL A 10 61.25 35.56 -9.01
N ILE A 11 62.22 34.80 -9.56
CA ILE A 11 61.93 33.70 -10.49
C ILE A 11 61.42 32.44 -9.77
N THR A 12 61.90 32.13 -8.55
CA THR A 12 61.35 31.02 -7.75
C THR A 12 59.99 31.35 -7.14
N GLY A 13 59.71 32.61 -6.82
CA GLY A 13 58.39 33.04 -6.36
C GLY A 13 57.30 32.97 -7.45
N LEU A 14 57.63 33.27 -8.71
CA LEU A 14 56.67 33.22 -9.81
C LEU A 14 56.35 31.79 -10.27
N ALA A 15 57.30 30.86 -10.15
CA ALA A 15 57.07 29.45 -10.48
C ALA A 15 56.19 28.71 -9.45
N VAL A 16 56.22 29.14 -8.18
CA VAL A 16 55.36 28.58 -7.12
C VAL A 16 53.97 29.24 -7.08
N MET A 17 53.82 30.45 -7.63
CA MET A 17 52.51 31.11 -7.80
C MET A 17 51.79 30.74 -9.11
N LEU A 18 52.46 30.10 -10.09
CA LEU A 18 51.82 29.54 -11.28
C LEU A 18 51.49 28.03 -11.17
N SER A 19 51.94 27.34 -10.14
CA SER A 19 51.56 25.95 -9.88
C SER A 19 50.24 25.80 -9.11
N SER A 20 49.65 26.91 -8.65
CA SER A 20 48.44 26.96 -7.83
C SER A 20 47.12 27.20 -8.60
N LEU A 21 47.10 27.11 -9.93
CA LEU A 21 45.90 27.40 -10.74
C LEU A 21 45.44 26.28 -11.70
N PHE A 22 46.03 25.08 -11.62
CA PHE A 22 45.55 23.90 -12.35
C PHE A 22 45.43 22.67 -11.44
N MET A 23 44.85 22.82 -10.26
CA MET A 23 44.18 21.68 -9.64
C MET A 23 42.79 21.62 -10.27
N ALA A 24 42.75 21.00 -11.45
CA ALA A 24 41.53 20.64 -12.12
C ALA A 24 40.57 20.04 -11.10
N CYS A 25 39.36 20.58 -11.04
CA CYS A 25 38.25 19.97 -10.34
C CYS A 25 38.05 18.60 -11.00
N THR A 26 38.67 17.56 -10.46
CA THR A 26 38.38 16.18 -10.87
C THR A 26 36.96 15.95 -10.40
N LYS A 27 36.00 16.18 -11.31
CA LYS A 27 34.63 15.76 -11.16
C LYS A 27 34.71 14.25 -10.97
N GLU A 28 34.62 13.81 -9.71
CA GLU A 28 34.54 12.40 -9.36
C GLU A 28 33.38 11.83 -10.16
N ASN A 29 33.70 11.02 -11.17
CA ASN A 29 32.73 10.44 -12.07
C ASN A 29 32.06 9.32 -11.27
N LYS A 30 31.17 9.68 -10.33
CA LYS A 30 30.30 8.73 -9.66
C LYS A 30 29.50 8.05 -10.76
N GLU A 31 29.78 6.77 -11.00
CA GLU A 31 28.95 5.95 -11.87
C GLU A 31 27.51 6.13 -11.44
N VAL A 32 26.69 6.60 -12.37
CA VAL A 32 25.26 6.75 -12.15
C VAL A 32 24.72 5.32 -11.99
N PRO A 33 24.11 4.96 -10.84
CA PRO A 33 23.68 3.60 -10.59
C PRO A 33 22.39 3.34 -11.38
N TYR A 34 22.53 3.05 -12.67
CA TYR A 34 21.43 2.54 -13.48
C TYR A 34 20.89 1.27 -12.83
N ALA A 35 19.57 1.16 -12.78
CA ALA A 35 18.94 -0.07 -12.34
C ALA A 35 19.30 -1.21 -13.32
N PRO A 36 19.68 -2.41 -12.82
CA PRO A 36 19.94 -3.56 -13.68
C PRO A 36 18.75 -3.85 -14.59
N ASP A 37 18.94 -3.78 -15.90
CA ASP A 37 17.86 -4.05 -16.86
C ASP A 37 17.49 -5.53 -16.87
N PHE A 38 16.23 -5.82 -17.21
CA PHE A 38 15.72 -7.18 -17.29
C PHE A 38 14.52 -7.25 -18.25
N THR A 39 14.26 -8.46 -18.74
CA THR A 39 13.00 -8.84 -19.36
C THR A 39 12.49 -10.09 -18.64
N LEU A 40 11.27 -10.03 -18.11
CA LEU A 40 10.63 -11.15 -17.41
C LEU A 40 9.21 -11.40 -17.95
N PRO A 41 8.76 -12.67 -17.92
CA PRO A 41 7.38 -13.00 -18.27
C PRO A 41 6.41 -12.55 -17.16
N MET A 42 5.23 -12.11 -17.58
CA MET A 42 4.08 -11.78 -16.74
C MET A 42 3.11 -12.95 -16.65
N LEU A 43 2.19 -12.91 -15.69
CA LEU A 43 1.17 -13.96 -15.50
C LEU A 43 0.19 -14.11 -16.66
N ASP A 44 -0.04 -13.04 -17.43
CA ASP A 44 -0.88 -13.04 -18.62
C ASP A 44 -0.16 -13.59 -19.87
N GLY A 45 1.09 -14.02 -19.74
CA GLY A 45 1.93 -14.54 -20.81
C GLY A 45 2.64 -13.46 -21.64
N SER A 46 2.42 -12.17 -21.35
CA SER A 46 3.21 -11.08 -21.92
C SER A 46 4.61 -11.02 -21.29
N ASN A 47 5.47 -10.15 -21.80
CA ASN A 47 6.76 -9.84 -21.20
C ASN A 47 6.81 -8.37 -20.87
N ALA A 48 7.50 -8.03 -19.79
CA ALA A 48 7.84 -6.65 -19.44
C ALA A 48 9.36 -6.50 -19.36
N THR A 49 9.86 -5.41 -19.94
CA THR A 49 11.27 -5.01 -19.91
C THR A 49 11.39 -3.70 -19.16
N LEU A 50 12.35 -3.57 -18.24
CA LEU A 50 12.49 -2.35 -17.44
C LEU A 50 12.82 -1.12 -18.31
N SER A 51 13.74 -1.27 -19.26
CA SER A 51 14.13 -0.17 -20.16
C SER A 51 13.02 0.34 -21.07
N ASP A 52 11.95 -0.44 -21.30
CA ASP A 52 10.76 -0.01 -22.04
C ASP A 52 9.89 0.98 -21.23
N LEU A 53 10.09 1.07 -19.91
CA LEU A 53 9.34 1.97 -19.00
C LEU A 53 9.98 3.35 -18.82
N ARG A 54 11.05 3.66 -19.57
CA ARG A 54 11.68 4.98 -19.54
C ARG A 54 10.68 6.09 -19.88
N GLY A 55 10.89 7.25 -19.27
CA GLY A 55 9.98 8.39 -19.35
C GLY A 55 9.01 8.49 -18.17
N LYS A 56 8.93 7.47 -17.31
CA LYS A 56 8.18 7.51 -16.06
C LYS A 56 8.99 6.92 -14.90
N PRO A 57 8.83 7.43 -13.66
CA PRO A 57 9.36 6.76 -12.49
C PRO A 57 8.78 5.35 -12.33
N VAL A 58 9.59 4.40 -11.89
CA VAL A 58 9.21 3.00 -11.66
C VAL A 58 9.38 2.65 -10.18
N MET A 59 8.32 2.11 -9.58
CA MET A 59 8.38 1.42 -8.28
C MET A 59 8.44 -0.09 -8.52
N LEU A 60 9.60 -0.69 -8.22
CA LEU A 60 9.87 -2.11 -8.45
C LEU A 60 9.92 -2.86 -7.13
N THR A 61 8.97 -3.76 -6.87
CA THR A 61 8.84 -4.49 -5.60
C THR A 61 9.07 -5.99 -5.77
N PHE A 62 10.03 -6.55 -5.05
CA PHE A 62 10.31 -7.99 -4.99
C PHE A 62 9.56 -8.65 -3.84
N TRP A 63 8.91 -9.80 -4.09
CA TRP A 63 8.09 -10.49 -3.09
C TRP A 63 8.02 -12.01 -3.32
N SER A 64 7.49 -12.76 -2.34
CA SER A 64 7.15 -14.19 -2.46
C SER A 64 5.88 -14.50 -1.68
N ILE A 65 5.15 -15.54 -2.11
CA ILE A 65 3.95 -16.04 -1.43
C ILE A 65 4.29 -16.52 -0.01
N ASN A 66 5.47 -17.08 0.20
CA ASN A 66 5.89 -17.65 1.49
C ASN A 66 6.54 -16.62 2.43
N CYS A 67 6.12 -15.35 2.32
CA CYS A 67 6.69 -14.23 3.07
C CYS A 67 5.57 -13.43 3.74
N ALA A 68 5.42 -13.56 5.06
CA ALA A 68 4.33 -12.92 5.81
C ALA A 68 4.36 -11.39 5.70
N ALA A 69 5.54 -10.77 5.77
CA ALA A 69 5.69 -9.32 5.57
C ALA A 69 5.33 -8.89 4.15
N CYS A 70 5.56 -9.74 3.15
CA CYS A 70 5.16 -9.48 1.77
C CYS A 70 3.62 -9.48 1.66
N GLN A 71 2.96 -10.50 2.22
CA GLN A 71 1.49 -10.58 2.24
C GLN A 71 0.87 -9.40 2.97
N PHE A 72 1.47 -8.98 4.09
CA PHE A 72 1.02 -7.84 4.89
C PHE A 72 0.92 -6.53 4.08
N GLN A 73 1.87 -6.25 3.19
CA GLN A 73 1.83 -5.01 2.41
C GLN A 73 0.95 -5.08 1.15
N MET A 74 0.43 -6.24 0.76
CA MET A 74 -0.33 -6.39 -0.49
C MET A 74 -1.55 -5.47 -0.57
N PRO A 75 -2.36 -5.30 0.50
CA PRO A 75 -3.49 -4.36 0.45
C PRO A 75 -3.06 -2.92 0.17
N TYR A 76 -1.91 -2.49 0.71
CA TYR A 76 -1.37 -1.15 0.49
C TYR A 76 -0.83 -0.97 -0.93
N LEU A 77 -0.17 -1.99 -1.48
CA LEU A 77 0.28 -2.00 -2.88
C LEU A 77 -0.91 -1.97 -3.84
N GLN A 78 -1.97 -2.72 -3.53
CA GLN A 78 -3.21 -2.75 -4.30
C GLN A 78 -3.93 -1.39 -4.27
N ALA A 79 -4.06 -0.78 -3.09
CA ALA A 79 -4.63 0.55 -2.94
C ALA A 79 -3.82 1.60 -3.72
N PHE A 80 -2.48 1.53 -3.65
CA PHE A 80 -1.61 2.43 -4.40
C PHE A 80 -1.78 2.23 -5.91
N TYR A 81 -1.86 0.98 -6.36
CA TYR A 81 -2.05 0.64 -7.77
C TYR A 81 -3.36 1.23 -8.32
N ASN A 82 -4.47 1.02 -7.61
CA ASN A 82 -5.79 1.51 -8.00
C ASN A 82 -5.86 3.03 -8.18
N GLU A 83 -5.13 3.78 -7.35
CA GLU A 83 -5.16 5.23 -7.43
C GLU A 83 -4.19 5.78 -8.47
N TRP A 84 -2.94 5.30 -8.44
CA TRP A 84 -1.81 6.03 -9.01
C TRP A 84 -1.12 5.31 -10.16
N ALA A 85 -1.22 3.98 -10.21
CA ALA A 85 -0.49 3.22 -11.21
C ALA A 85 -1.05 3.54 -12.60
N ASN A 86 -0.13 3.60 -13.57
CA ASN A 86 -0.35 3.93 -14.98
C ASN A 86 -0.57 5.42 -15.31
N GLU A 87 -0.88 6.29 -14.33
CA GLU A 87 -0.97 7.73 -14.57
C GLU A 87 0.39 8.44 -14.44
N LYS A 88 1.06 8.30 -13.29
CA LYS A 88 2.27 9.08 -12.98
C LYS A 88 3.49 8.26 -12.56
N VAL A 89 3.28 7.03 -12.09
CA VAL A 89 4.33 6.07 -11.68
C VAL A 89 3.97 4.71 -12.23
N GLU A 90 4.94 4.02 -12.81
CA GLU A 90 4.81 2.62 -13.20
C GLU A 90 5.09 1.73 -11.99
N MET A 91 4.20 0.78 -11.70
CA MET A 91 4.38 -0.18 -10.61
C MET A 91 4.58 -1.57 -11.19
N LEU A 92 5.76 -2.14 -10.91
CA LEU A 92 6.08 -3.53 -11.23
C LEU A 92 6.31 -4.32 -9.96
N THR A 93 5.72 -5.52 -9.86
CA THR A 93 6.06 -6.46 -8.79
C THR A 93 6.71 -7.71 -9.38
N ILE A 94 7.80 -8.17 -8.77
CA ILE A 94 8.51 -9.39 -9.18
C ILE A 94 8.31 -10.44 -8.09
N ASN A 95 7.60 -11.51 -8.42
CA ASN A 95 7.56 -12.69 -7.58
C ASN A 95 8.85 -13.51 -7.80
N VAL A 96 9.54 -13.86 -6.71
CA VAL A 96 10.79 -14.62 -6.76
C VAL A 96 10.55 -16.06 -6.33
N LYS A 97 11.07 -17.01 -7.13
CA LYS A 97 11.17 -18.45 -6.84
C LYS A 97 9.85 -19.24 -6.66
N ASP A 98 8.67 -18.61 -6.64
CA ASP A 98 7.40 -19.34 -6.63
C ASP A 98 6.99 -19.76 -8.06
N SER A 99 6.14 -20.78 -8.18
CA SER A 99 5.64 -21.24 -9.47
C SER A 99 4.53 -20.31 -10.00
N ALA A 100 4.46 -20.12 -11.32
CA ALA A 100 3.44 -19.27 -11.96
C ALA A 100 2.01 -19.65 -11.52
N ALA A 101 1.71 -20.95 -11.42
CA ALA A 101 0.41 -21.45 -10.99
C ALA A 101 0.08 -21.08 -9.53
N ALA A 102 1.05 -21.17 -8.62
CA ALA A 102 0.85 -20.78 -7.22
C ALA A 102 0.66 -19.27 -7.09
N VAL A 103 1.40 -18.47 -7.87
CA VAL A 103 1.26 -17.01 -7.90
C VAL A 103 -0.12 -16.62 -8.43
N LEU A 104 -0.57 -17.21 -9.54
CA LEU A 104 -1.88 -16.95 -10.12
C LEU A 104 -3.02 -17.24 -9.13
N ASP A 105 -2.96 -18.41 -8.48
CA ASP A 105 -3.93 -18.79 -7.45
C ASP A 105 -3.91 -17.81 -6.27
N PHE A 106 -2.73 -17.40 -5.81
CA PHE A 106 -2.60 -16.43 -4.72
C PHE A 106 -3.20 -15.06 -5.08
N ILE A 107 -2.86 -14.49 -6.24
CA ILE A 107 -3.39 -13.17 -6.62
C ILE A 107 -4.90 -13.21 -6.82
N THR A 108 -5.43 -14.29 -7.40
CA THR A 108 -6.86 -14.45 -7.66
C THR A 108 -7.63 -14.55 -6.34
N ARG A 109 -7.17 -15.38 -5.39
CA ARG A 109 -7.82 -15.54 -4.08
C ARG A 109 -7.78 -14.27 -3.23
N ASN A 110 -6.77 -13.43 -3.41
CA ASN A 110 -6.62 -12.20 -2.65
C ASN A 110 -7.17 -10.96 -3.38
N GLY A 111 -7.72 -11.11 -4.59
CA GLY A 111 -8.29 -10.00 -5.37
C GLY A 111 -7.23 -8.96 -5.78
N LEU A 112 -6.01 -9.40 -6.09
CA LEU A 112 -4.91 -8.52 -6.47
C LEU A 112 -4.84 -8.39 -8.00
N ASP A 113 -4.71 -7.17 -8.51
CA ASP A 113 -4.72 -6.87 -9.96
C ASP A 113 -3.45 -6.17 -10.48
N PHE A 114 -2.53 -5.79 -9.58
CA PHE A 114 -1.28 -5.15 -9.98
C PHE A 114 -0.38 -6.08 -10.83
N PRO A 115 0.49 -5.53 -11.71
CA PRO A 115 1.39 -6.31 -12.54
C PRO A 115 2.34 -7.21 -11.73
N VAL A 116 2.37 -8.50 -12.08
CA VAL A 116 3.30 -9.49 -11.51
C VAL A 116 4.15 -10.12 -12.60
N LEU A 117 5.46 -9.91 -12.49
CA LEU A 117 6.48 -10.58 -13.28
C LEU A 117 7.05 -11.77 -12.49
N LEU A 118 7.52 -12.79 -13.20
CA LEU A 118 8.00 -14.03 -12.62
C LEU A 118 9.52 -14.16 -12.77
N ASP A 119 10.24 -14.23 -11.64
CA ASP A 119 11.67 -14.55 -11.57
C ASP A 119 11.89 -15.91 -10.86
N PRO A 120 11.49 -17.03 -11.48
CA PRO A 120 11.58 -18.36 -10.84
C PRO A 120 13.03 -18.78 -10.56
N GLY A 121 13.97 -18.27 -11.36
CA GLY A 121 15.40 -18.54 -11.18
C GLY A 121 16.10 -17.58 -10.21
N GLY A 122 15.43 -16.53 -9.74
CA GLY A 122 16.02 -15.48 -8.90
C GLY A 122 17.15 -14.70 -9.57
N ARG A 123 17.22 -14.67 -10.90
CA ARG A 123 18.33 -14.05 -11.64
C ARG A 123 18.27 -12.53 -11.54
N VAL A 124 17.08 -11.96 -11.63
CA VAL A 124 16.88 -10.51 -11.50
C VAL A 124 17.03 -10.10 -10.04
N ALA A 125 16.47 -10.88 -9.11
CA ALA A 125 16.68 -10.68 -7.68
C ALA A 125 18.18 -10.65 -7.31
N ALA A 126 18.98 -11.57 -7.87
CA ALA A 126 20.43 -11.60 -7.67
C ALA A 126 21.14 -10.39 -8.30
N ALA A 127 20.73 -9.94 -9.48
CA ALA A 127 21.30 -8.76 -10.14
C ALA A 127 21.07 -7.47 -9.35
N TYR A 128 19.93 -7.36 -8.67
CA TYR A 128 19.63 -6.27 -7.74
C TYR A 128 20.27 -6.43 -6.35
N GLY A 129 20.95 -7.55 -6.09
CA GLY A 129 21.63 -7.82 -4.83
C GLY A 129 20.70 -7.92 -3.63
N ILE A 130 19.44 -8.34 -3.82
CA ILE A 130 18.48 -8.36 -2.72
C ILE A 130 18.79 -9.52 -1.75
N PRO A 131 18.97 -9.26 -0.45
CA PRO A 131 19.26 -10.32 0.53
C PRO A 131 18.00 -11.08 0.96
N GLY A 132 16.81 -10.53 0.69
CA GLY A 132 15.52 -11.08 1.07
C GLY A 132 14.37 -10.22 0.58
N VAL A 133 13.15 -10.67 0.83
CA VAL A 133 11.90 -10.01 0.45
C VAL A 133 11.06 -9.67 1.70
N PRO A 134 10.20 -8.62 1.67
CA PRO A 134 10.02 -7.71 0.54
C PRO A 134 11.12 -6.65 0.46
N MET A 135 11.43 -6.23 -0.76
CA MET A 135 12.34 -5.12 -1.04
C MET A 135 11.82 -4.31 -2.23
N THR A 136 11.79 -3.00 -2.10
CA THR A 136 11.28 -2.08 -3.13
C THR A 136 12.38 -1.13 -3.59
N PHE A 137 12.49 -0.90 -4.89
CA PHE A 137 13.39 0.07 -5.51
C PHE A 137 12.59 1.18 -6.19
N LEU A 138 13.08 2.42 -6.07
CA LEU A 138 12.51 3.60 -6.71
C LEU A 138 13.49 4.07 -7.79
N ILE A 139 13.05 3.99 -9.03
CA ILE A 139 13.85 4.23 -10.24
C ILE A 139 13.26 5.46 -10.95
N ASP A 140 14.09 6.42 -11.35
CA ASP A 140 13.60 7.60 -12.08
C ASP A 140 13.30 7.31 -13.56
N ALA A 141 12.78 8.31 -14.26
CA ALA A 141 12.37 8.21 -15.67
C ALA A 141 13.52 7.88 -16.63
N GLU A 142 14.77 8.14 -16.23
CA GLU A 142 15.98 7.82 -16.98
C GLU A 142 16.46 6.38 -16.73
N GLY A 143 15.88 5.68 -15.75
CA GLY A 143 16.28 4.33 -15.34
C GLY A 143 17.35 4.31 -14.25
N ILE A 144 17.54 5.40 -13.52
CA ILE A 144 18.53 5.50 -12.43
C ILE A 144 17.88 5.09 -11.12
N LEU A 145 18.53 4.21 -10.37
CA LEU A 145 18.11 3.82 -9.03
C LEU A 145 18.35 4.97 -8.05
N LYS A 146 17.28 5.51 -7.48
CA LYS A 146 17.34 6.69 -6.59
C LYS A 146 17.25 6.33 -5.12
N ALA A 147 16.46 5.30 -4.80
CA ALA A 147 16.28 4.83 -3.45
C ALA A 147 15.86 3.36 -3.44
N TYR A 148 15.94 2.75 -2.26
CA TYR A 148 15.36 1.46 -1.99
C TYR A 148 14.81 1.41 -0.56
N LYS A 149 13.89 0.48 -0.32
CA LYS A 149 13.32 0.17 0.98
C LYS A 149 13.45 -1.32 1.24
N ILE A 150 13.99 -1.65 2.41
CA ILE A 150 14.01 -3.02 2.94
C ILE A 150 12.76 -3.21 3.81
N GLY A 151 12.10 -4.35 3.65
CA GLY A 151 10.92 -4.71 4.43
C GLY A 151 9.64 -4.04 3.95
N ALA A 152 8.53 -4.45 4.57
CA ALA A 152 7.19 -4.10 4.12
C ALA A 152 6.86 -2.60 4.31
N PHE A 153 6.10 -2.04 3.38
CA PHE A 153 5.35 -0.81 3.65
C PHE A 153 4.27 -1.09 4.71
N GLN A 154 4.06 -0.11 5.59
CA GLN A 154 3.08 -0.23 6.67
C GLN A 154 1.75 0.47 6.37
N SER A 155 1.67 1.16 5.23
CA SER A 155 0.48 1.85 4.74
C SER A 155 0.67 2.28 3.30
N ARG A 156 -0.41 2.64 2.60
CA ARG A 156 -0.31 3.31 1.29
C ARG A 156 0.38 4.67 1.42
N LYS A 157 0.08 5.42 2.47
CA LYS A 157 0.72 6.72 2.75
C LYS A 157 2.24 6.64 2.81
N GLN A 158 2.82 5.58 3.38
CA GLN A 158 4.29 5.41 3.35
C GLN A 158 4.84 5.25 1.93
N ILE A 159 4.08 4.64 1.02
CA ILE A 159 4.47 4.52 -0.39
C ILE A 159 4.50 5.90 -1.03
N GLU A 160 3.44 6.68 -0.84
CA GLU A 160 3.30 8.04 -1.37
C GLU A 160 4.39 8.98 -0.82
N GLU A 161 4.68 8.92 0.48
CA GLU A 161 5.75 9.70 1.12
C GLU A 161 7.13 9.33 0.57
N ALA A 162 7.41 8.04 0.38
CA ALA A 162 8.68 7.58 -0.20
C ALA A 162 8.84 8.09 -1.64
N LEU A 163 7.78 8.04 -2.44
CA LEU A 163 7.78 8.56 -3.81
C LEU A 163 7.93 10.08 -3.85
N ALA A 164 7.20 10.82 -3.02
CA ALA A 164 7.28 12.27 -2.96
C ALA A 164 8.67 12.76 -2.50
N GLN A 165 9.30 12.04 -1.57
CA GLN A 165 10.66 12.33 -1.12
C GLN A 165 11.69 12.14 -2.25
N VAL A 166 11.53 11.08 -3.04
CA VAL A 166 12.51 10.69 -4.07
C VAL A 166 12.28 11.40 -5.40
N PHE A 167 11.03 11.72 -5.72
CA PHE A 167 10.60 12.38 -6.93
C PHE A 167 9.81 13.66 -6.58
N PRO A 168 10.49 14.78 -6.23
CA PRO A 168 9.80 16.00 -5.77
C PRO A 168 8.88 16.64 -6.83
N SER A 169 9.11 16.34 -8.12
CA SER A 169 8.25 16.77 -9.23
C SER A 169 7.00 15.90 -9.39
N LEU A 170 6.91 14.75 -8.72
CA LEU A 170 5.75 13.89 -8.72
C LEU A 170 4.68 14.47 -7.80
N THR A 171 3.61 15.00 -8.38
CA THR A 171 2.44 15.43 -7.60
C THR A 171 1.41 14.30 -7.53
N LEU A 172 1.28 13.67 -6.37
CA LEU A 172 0.21 12.72 -6.07
C LEU A 172 -0.98 13.49 -5.47
N THR A 173 -1.95 13.87 -6.33
CA THR A 173 -3.21 14.52 -5.90
C THR A 173 -4.33 13.48 -5.83
N PRO A 174 -4.81 13.07 -4.63
CA PRO A 174 -5.77 11.99 -4.53
C PRO A 174 -7.05 12.35 -5.29
N LYS A 175 -7.67 11.39 -5.96
CA LYS A 175 -8.96 11.60 -6.60
C LYS A 175 -9.95 12.02 -5.51
N PRO A 176 -10.77 13.07 -5.72
CA PRO A 176 -11.79 13.45 -4.77
C PRO A 176 -12.70 12.24 -4.49
N LYS A 177 -12.67 11.73 -3.26
CA LYS A 177 -13.51 10.61 -2.86
C LYS A 177 -14.90 11.14 -2.54
N VAL A 178 -15.90 10.71 -3.32
CA VAL A 178 -17.31 10.98 -3.03
C VAL A 178 -17.80 9.87 -2.11
N ALA A 179 -18.35 10.24 -0.96
CA ALA A 179 -18.92 9.27 -0.03
C ALA A 179 -20.02 8.47 -0.74
N PRO A 180 -20.08 7.14 -0.54
CA PRO A 180 -21.05 6.32 -1.25
C PRO A 180 -22.49 6.63 -0.82
N GLU A 181 -23.42 6.44 -1.74
CA GLU A 181 -24.85 6.72 -1.57
C GLU A 181 -25.67 5.43 -1.68
N ILE A 182 -26.91 5.49 -1.17
CA ILE A 182 -27.87 4.38 -1.33
C ILE A 182 -28.11 4.13 -2.82
N GLY A 183 -28.07 2.86 -3.22
CA GLY A 183 -28.21 2.39 -4.60
C GLY A 183 -26.90 2.26 -5.37
N SER A 184 -25.78 2.77 -4.83
CA SER A 184 -24.45 2.57 -5.42
C SER A 184 -23.82 1.25 -4.99
N ILE A 185 -22.90 0.72 -5.82
CA ILE A 185 -22.02 -0.39 -5.42
C ILE A 185 -21.08 0.13 -4.32
N ALA A 186 -20.98 -0.61 -3.23
CA ALA A 186 -20.09 -0.27 -2.13
C ALA A 186 -18.63 -0.21 -2.63
N PRO A 187 -17.88 0.89 -2.37
CA PRO A 187 -16.47 0.98 -2.75
C PRO A 187 -15.67 -0.20 -2.20
N ASP A 188 -15.04 -0.96 -3.09
CA ASP A 188 -14.29 -2.14 -2.68
C ASP A 188 -13.03 -1.75 -1.89
N PHE A 189 -12.62 -2.64 -1.00
CA PHE A 189 -11.39 -2.50 -0.24
C PHE A 189 -10.86 -3.86 0.17
N THR A 190 -9.56 -3.92 0.41
CA THR A 190 -8.90 -5.06 1.03
C THR A 190 -8.22 -4.58 2.31
N LEU A 191 -8.54 -5.21 3.44
CA LEU A 191 -7.96 -4.89 4.74
C LEU A 191 -7.55 -6.17 5.47
N GLN A 192 -6.64 -6.03 6.41
CA GLN A 192 -6.27 -7.10 7.32
C GLN A 192 -7.10 -7.02 8.60
N THR A 193 -7.52 -8.16 9.13
CA THR A 193 -8.15 -8.26 10.45
C THR A 193 -7.14 -8.16 11.58
N ILE A 194 -7.62 -7.91 12.80
CA ILE A 194 -6.81 -7.93 14.02
C ILE A 194 -6.04 -9.25 14.24
N TYR A 195 -6.54 -10.36 13.66
CA TYR A 195 -5.91 -11.69 13.72
C TYR A 195 -5.07 -12.02 12.48
N GLY A 196 -4.87 -11.05 11.59
CA GLY A 196 -4.00 -11.19 10.44
C GLY A 196 -4.63 -11.74 9.16
N GLN A 197 -5.94 -12.04 9.16
CA GLN A 197 -6.65 -12.53 7.98
C GLN A 197 -6.91 -11.40 6.99
N ILE A 198 -6.80 -11.65 5.69
CA ILE A 198 -7.14 -10.66 4.66
C ILE A 198 -8.62 -10.78 4.31
N VAL A 199 -9.31 -9.65 4.30
CA VAL A 199 -10.72 -9.53 3.90
C VAL A 199 -10.80 -8.53 2.76
N THR A 200 -11.44 -8.93 1.67
CA THR A 200 -11.76 -8.07 0.52
C THR A 200 -13.28 -7.96 0.44
N LEU A 201 -13.84 -6.75 0.39
CA LEU A 201 -15.30 -6.58 0.45
C LEU A 201 -16.01 -7.29 -0.71
N SER A 202 -15.48 -7.20 -1.92
CA SER A 202 -16.07 -7.86 -3.11
C SER A 202 -16.10 -9.38 -3.04
N THR A 203 -15.26 -10.03 -2.22
CA THR A 203 -15.31 -11.50 -2.04
C THR A 203 -16.48 -11.94 -1.16
N LEU A 204 -17.17 -10.98 -0.52
CA LEU A 204 -18.39 -11.22 0.27
C LEU A 204 -19.67 -11.14 -0.56
N ARG A 205 -19.60 -10.91 -1.87
CA ARG A 205 -20.77 -11.00 -2.78
C ARG A 205 -21.47 -12.35 -2.63
N GLY A 206 -22.80 -12.35 -2.75
CA GLY A 206 -23.66 -13.47 -2.41
C GLY A 206 -23.98 -13.57 -0.91
N LYS A 207 -23.59 -12.58 -0.11
CA LYS A 207 -23.97 -12.43 1.30
C LYS A 207 -24.46 -11.03 1.57
N THR A 208 -25.39 -10.87 2.50
CA THR A 208 -25.71 -9.56 3.07
C THR A 208 -24.56 -9.12 3.98
N VAL A 209 -24.07 -7.89 3.83
CA VAL A 209 -22.99 -7.35 4.66
C VAL A 209 -23.48 -6.15 5.46
N LEU A 210 -23.18 -6.16 6.75
CA LEU A 210 -23.41 -5.06 7.67
C LEU A 210 -22.04 -4.48 8.03
N LEU A 211 -21.64 -3.45 7.28
CA LEU A 211 -20.32 -2.82 7.32
C LEU A 211 -20.33 -1.63 8.27
N ASN A 212 -19.63 -1.74 9.38
CA ASN A 212 -19.56 -0.71 10.42
C ASN A 212 -18.18 -0.04 10.47
N PHE A 213 -18.14 1.28 10.65
CA PHE A 213 -16.92 2.06 10.83
C PHE A 213 -16.86 2.65 12.24
N TRP A 214 -15.75 2.45 12.95
CA TRP A 214 -15.64 2.84 14.35
C TRP A 214 -14.21 3.21 14.77
N THR A 215 -14.08 3.83 15.96
CA THR A 215 -12.80 4.06 16.66
C THR A 215 -12.93 3.78 18.14
N SER A 216 -11.82 3.43 18.80
CA SER A 216 -11.76 3.13 20.23
C SER A 216 -12.01 4.35 21.12
N THR A 217 -11.80 5.55 20.56
CA THR A 217 -12.00 6.84 21.22
C THR A 217 -13.40 7.44 21.01
N CYS A 218 -14.27 6.74 20.28
CA CYS A 218 -15.65 7.14 20.01
C CYS A 218 -16.61 6.42 20.97
N PRO A 219 -17.17 7.09 22.00
CA PRO A 219 -18.00 6.43 23.01
C PRO A 219 -19.25 5.79 22.41
N ALA A 220 -19.94 6.51 21.51
CA ALA A 220 -21.14 6.00 20.85
C ALA A 220 -20.85 4.74 20.02
N CYS A 221 -19.66 4.66 19.41
CA CYS A 221 -19.22 3.47 18.69
C CYS A 221 -19.03 2.29 19.65
N ILE A 222 -18.35 2.50 20.78
CA ILE A 222 -18.13 1.47 21.78
C ILE A 222 -19.45 0.94 22.36
N ASP A 223 -20.41 1.83 22.60
CA ASP A 223 -21.72 1.48 23.16
C ASP A 223 -22.56 0.60 22.23
N GLU A 224 -22.42 0.74 20.90
CA GLU A 224 -23.19 -0.05 19.93
C GLU A 224 -22.57 -1.40 19.57
N LEU A 225 -21.26 -1.59 19.72
CA LEU A 225 -20.56 -2.85 19.39
C LEU A 225 -21.18 -4.10 20.04
N PRO A 226 -21.59 -4.08 21.33
CA PRO A 226 -22.34 -5.18 21.95
C PRO A 226 -23.67 -5.51 21.28
N TYR A 227 -24.32 -4.55 20.60
CA TYR A 227 -25.55 -4.80 19.86
C TYR A 227 -25.25 -5.63 18.61
N PHE A 228 -24.20 -5.30 17.85
CA PHE A 228 -23.73 -6.14 16.75
C PHE A 228 -23.34 -7.54 17.22
N GLN A 229 -22.70 -7.66 18.39
CA GLN A 229 -22.39 -8.96 18.98
C GLN A 229 -23.65 -9.77 19.28
N THR A 230 -24.70 -9.12 19.77
CA THR A 230 -26.01 -9.74 19.99
C THR A 230 -26.59 -10.28 18.68
N ILE A 231 -26.47 -9.54 17.58
CA ILE A 231 -26.91 -9.99 16.25
C ILE A 231 -26.04 -11.13 15.74
N ALA A 232 -24.71 -11.06 15.88
CA ALA A 232 -23.78 -12.12 15.49
C ALA A 232 -24.11 -13.45 16.19
N ASN A 233 -24.46 -13.39 17.48
CA ASN A 233 -24.87 -14.56 18.25
C ASN A 233 -26.22 -15.15 17.80
N LYS A 234 -27.17 -14.30 17.38
CA LYS A 234 -28.51 -14.74 16.93
C LYS A 234 -28.51 -15.27 15.50
N ARG A 235 -27.78 -14.59 14.62
CA ARG A 235 -27.71 -14.87 13.18
C ARG A 235 -26.38 -15.54 12.86
N SER A 236 -26.21 -16.77 13.34
CA SER A 236 -25.05 -17.60 13.03
C SER A 236 -25.33 -18.40 11.74
N GLY A 237 -24.77 -17.97 10.61
CA GLY A 237 -24.99 -18.60 9.31
C GLY A 237 -24.26 -17.91 8.16
N ASN A 238 -24.29 -18.49 6.96
CA ASN A 238 -23.55 -17.98 5.80
C ASN A 238 -24.16 -16.74 5.11
N GLU A 239 -25.37 -16.31 5.52
CA GLU A 239 -26.15 -15.28 4.81
C GLU A 239 -25.85 -13.84 5.25
N LEU A 240 -25.41 -13.63 6.50
CA LEU A 240 -25.08 -12.31 7.04
C LEU A 240 -23.63 -12.24 7.50
N VAL A 241 -22.88 -11.24 7.02
CA VAL A 241 -21.55 -10.90 7.51
C VAL A 241 -21.60 -9.55 8.21
N ILE A 242 -21.23 -9.53 9.49
CA ILE A 242 -20.95 -8.28 10.21
C ILE A 242 -19.46 -8.01 10.06
N LEU A 243 -19.09 -6.92 9.41
CA LEU A 243 -17.71 -6.52 9.19
C LEU A 243 -17.48 -5.15 9.83
N ALA A 244 -16.70 -5.10 10.90
CA ALA A 244 -16.35 -3.84 11.54
C ALA A 244 -14.96 -3.39 11.07
N VAL A 245 -14.83 -2.14 10.66
CA VAL A 245 -13.58 -1.51 10.22
C VAL A 245 -13.21 -0.45 11.24
N ASN A 246 -12.05 -0.62 11.86
CA ASN A 246 -11.49 0.36 12.77
C ASN A 246 -10.66 1.40 12.00
N CYS A 247 -10.92 2.68 12.25
CA CYS A 247 -10.36 3.79 11.48
C CYS A 247 -9.09 4.37 12.14
N GLY A 248 -7.93 4.10 11.54
CA GLY A 248 -6.68 4.82 11.84
C GLY A 248 -5.98 4.42 13.15
N GLU A 249 -6.40 3.35 13.83
CA GLU A 249 -5.76 2.88 15.06
C GLU A 249 -4.92 1.62 14.83
N ASN A 250 -3.90 1.43 15.66
CA ASN A 250 -3.02 0.27 15.56
C ASN A 250 -3.68 -1.00 16.15
N ASN A 251 -3.20 -2.17 15.75
CA ASN A 251 -3.76 -3.46 16.17
C ASN A 251 -3.84 -3.61 17.71
N MET A 252 -2.84 -3.16 18.49
CA MET A 252 -2.84 -3.34 19.94
C MET A 252 -3.97 -2.57 20.63
N THR A 253 -4.19 -1.32 20.22
CA THR A 253 -5.31 -0.50 20.71
C THR A 253 -6.64 -1.19 20.42
N VAL A 254 -6.83 -1.64 19.18
CA VAL A 254 -8.08 -2.26 18.73
C VAL A 254 -8.33 -3.60 19.42
N LEU A 255 -7.30 -4.46 19.49
CA LEU A 255 -7.35 -5.77 20.15
C LEU A 255 -7.80 -5.63 21.62
N THR A 256 -7.27 -4.64 22.34
CA THR A 256 -7.64 -4.38 23.74
C THR A 256 -9.13 -4.10 23.88
N THR A 257 -9.69 -3.27 23.00
CA THR A 257 -11.12 -2.97 22.99
C THR A 257 -11.94 -4.20 22.62
N VAL A 258 -11.56 -4.91 21.56
CA VAL A 258 -12.25 -6.11 21.06
C VAL A 258 -12.32 -7.20 22.14
N ASP A 259 -11.20 -7.46 22.83
CA ASP A 259 -11.13 -8.44 23.91
C ASP A 259 -11.97 -8.02 25.12
N SER A 260 -11.98 -6.73 25.46
CA SER A 260 -12.77 -6.21 26.58
C SER A 260 -14.28 -6.37 26.37
N LEU A 261 -14.72 -6.20 25.12
CA LEU A 261 -16.11 -6.35 24.71
C LEU A 261 -16.46 -7.79 24.30
N ARG A 262 -15.47 -8.67 24.19
CA ARG A 262 -15.61 -10.08 23.75
C ARG A 262 -16.30 -10.20 22.39
N LEU A 263 -15.91 -9.36 21.43
CA LEU A 263 -16.49 -9.41 20.09
C LEU A 263 -15.98 -10.64 19.33
N SER A 264 -16.87 -11.28 18.58
CA SER A 264 -16.58 -12.51 17.83
C SER A 264 -16.73 -12.35 16.32
N PHE A 265 -17.26 -11.22 15.84
CA PHE A 265 -17.34 -10.91 14.42
C PHE A 265 -16.00 -10.34 13.90
N PRO A 266 -15.73 -10.44 12.57
CA PRO A 266 -14.51 -9.90 11.98
C PRO A 266 -14.32 -8.39 12.22
N VAL A 267 -13.14 -8.02 12.72
CA VAL A 267 -12.69 -6.63 12.88
C VAL A 267 -11.46 -6.39 12.02
N SER A 268 -11.58 -5.49 11.04
CA SER A 268 -10.54 -5.07 10.10
C SER A 268 -9.88 -3.76 10.53
N LEU A 269 -8.60 -3.60 10.18
CA LEU A 269 -7.78 -2.45 10.56
C LEU A 269 -7.53 -1.56 9.34
N ASP A 270 -8.14 -0.38 9.30
CA ASP A 270 -7.84 0.67 8.33
C ASP A 270 -6.78 1.61 8.90
N THR A 271 -5.57 1.08 9.11
CA THR A 271 -4.49 1.78 9.84
C THR A 271 -4.04 3.10 9.20
N ASP A 272 -4.29 3.29 7.90
CA ASP A 272 -3.98 4.52 7.18
C ASP A 272 -5.20 5.44 6.97
N GLY A 273 -6.39 5.00 7.38
CA GLY A 273 -7.63 5.76 7.34
C GLY A 273 -8.21 5.94 5.94
N GLU A 274 -7.68 5.24 4.93
CA GLU A 274 -8.11 5.46 3.56
C GLU A 274 -9.52 4.95 3.29
N VAL A 275 -9.87 3.79 3.84
CA VAL A 275 -11.21 3.21 3.65
C VAL A 275 -12.23 4.07 4.37
N CYS A 276 -11.97 4.44 5.61
CA CYS A 276 -12.86 5.32 6.37
C CYS A 276 -13.03 6.69 5.70
N THR A 277 -11.97 7.21 5.06
CA THR A 277 -12.07 8.44 4.26
C THR A 277 -12.89 8.24 2.98
N THR A 278 -12.76 7.09 2.30
CA THR A 278 -13.58 6.74 1.13
C THR A 278 -15.06 6.70 1.47
N TYR A 279 -15.40 6.08 2.60
CA TYR A 279 -16.78 5.97 3.06
C TYR A 279 -17.29 7.28 3.70
N GLY A 280 -16.40 8.13 4.21
CA GLY A 280 -16.55 9.59 4.27
C GLY A 280 -17.67 10.15 5.17
N ARG A 281 -18.22 9.37 6.08
CA ARG A 281 -19.43 9.72 6.87
C ARG A 281 -19.21 9.86 8.38
N GLY A 282 -17.97 9.72 8.84
CA GLY A 282 -17.62 9.80 10.26
C GLY A 282 -17.81 8.45 10.97
N CYS A 283 -17.76 8.48 12.30
CA CYS A 283 -17.92 7.29 13.13
C CYS A 283 -18.87 7.60 14.31
N PRO A 284 -19.81 6.69 14.64
CA PRO A 284 -20.07 5.44 13.93
C PRO A 284 -20.86 5.67 12.64
N THR A 285 -20.61 4.84 11.63
CA THR A 285 -21.50 4.75 10.45
C THR A 285 -21.62 3.30 10.03
N THR A 286 -22.84 2.87 9.72
CA THR A 286 -23.13 1.51 9.28
C THR A 286 -23.80 1.50 7.92
N PHE A 287 -23.29 0.66 7.02
CA PHE A 287 -23.85 0.40 5.70
C PHE A 287 -24.47 -0.99 5.68
N LEU A 288 -25.69 -1.07 5.15
CA LEU A 288 -26.31 -2.33 4.79
C LEU A 288 -26.11 -2.56 3.30
N ILE A 289 -25.39 -3.63 2.96
CA ILE A 289 -25.01 -3.99 1.60
C ILE A 289 -25.69 -5.33 1.28
N ASP A 290 -26.35 -5.41 0.13
CA ASP A 290 -27.00 -6.64 -0.33
C ASP A 290 -26.03 -7.64 -0.98
N GLU A 291 -26.57 -8.76 -1.46
CA GLU A 291 -25.79 -9.86 -2.06
C GLU A 291 -25.10 -9.46 -3.36
N GLU A 292 -25.62 -8.46 -4.09
CA GLU A 292 -24.99 -7.90 -5.28
C GLU A 292 -23.87 -6.90 -4.96
N GLY A 293 -23.73 -6.48 -3.70
CA GLY A 293 -22.77 -5.47 -3.27
C GLY A 293 -23.30 -4.04 -3.35
N ILE A 294 -24.62 -3.86 -3.46
CA ILE A 294 -25.29 -2.56 -3.53
C ILE A 294 -25.65 -2.09 -2.12
N ILE A 295 -25.37 -0.82 -1.83
CA ILE A 295 -25.76 -0.19 -0.56
C ILE A 295 -27.27 0.04 -0.57
N ARG A 296 -27.97 -0.59 0.36
CA ARG A 296 -29.43 -0.48 0.51
C ARG A 296 -29.84 0.47 1.63
N ALA A 297 -29.01 0.61 2.65
CA ALA A 297 -29.23 1.58 3.69
C ALA A 297 -27.91 2.08 4.28
N ILE A 298 -27.96 3.31 4.81
CA ILE A 298 -26.86 3.95 5.53
C ILE A 298 -27.42 4.48 6.83
N LYS A 299 -26.72 4.22 7.93
CA LYS A 299 -27.04 4.68 9.27
C LYS A 299 -25.84 5.49 9.78
N ASP A 300 -26.00 6.80 9.84
CA ASP A 300 -24.92 7.77 10.14
C ASP A 300 -24.77 8.07 11.65
N ASP A 301 -25.48 7.35 12.51
CA ASP A 301 -25.47 7.50 13.96
C ASP A 301 -25.59 6.15 14.66
N ALA A 302 -25.23 6.09 15.93
CA ALA A 302 -25.18 4.83 16.67
C ALA A 302 -26.55 4.13 16.73
N PHE A 303 -26.54 2.80 16.68
CA PHE A 303 -27.74 2.02 17.03
C PHE A 303 -28.04 2.16 18.52
N LYS A 304 -29.33 2.19 18.86
CA LYS A 304 -29.80 2.32 20.25
C LYS A 304 -30.19 0.97 20.86
N SER A 305 -30.39 -0.05 20.03
CA SER A 305 -30.64 -1.42 20.48
C SER A 305 -30.40 -2.45 19.36
N PRO A 306 -30.29 -3.76 19.70
CA PRO A 306 -30.24 -4.82 18.69
C PRO A 306 -31.47 -4.87 17.78
N GLU A 307 -32.65 -4.49 18.27
CA GLU A 307 -33.89 -4.50 17.50
C GLU A 307 -33.86 -3.49 16.34
N GLU A 308 -33.14 -2.37 16.50
CA GLU A 308 -32.94 -1.39 15.42
C GLU A 308 -32.10 -2.00 14.28
N ILE A 309 -31.07 -2.79 14.62
CA ILE A 309 -30.27 -3.52 13.64
C ILE A 309 -31.12 -4.58 12.92
N GLU A 310 -31.96 -5.31 13.66
CA GLU A 310 -32.89 -6.29 13.07
C GLU A 310 -33.91 -5.62 12.12
N SER A 311 -34.45 -4.45 12.50
CA SER A 311 -35.36 -3.68 11.64
C SER A 311 -34.67 -3.24 10.35
N LEU A 312 -33.41 -2.80 10.45
CA LEU A 312 -32.60 -2.42 9.29
C LEU A 312 -32.38 -3.63 8.37
N LEU A 313 -31.96 -4.77 8.93
CA LEU A 313 -31.76 -6.02 8.18
C LEU A 313 -33.02 -6.49 7.46
N ASN A 314 -34.19 -6.35 8.11
CA ASN A 314 -35.46 -6.77 7.52
C ASN A 314 -35.96 -5.83 6.42
N SER A 315 -35.38 -4.65 6.24
CA SER A 315 -35.73 -3.73 5.14
C SER A 315 -35.28 -4.21 3.75
N LEU A 316 -34.44 -5.26 3.69
CA LEU A 316 -34.00 -5.91 2.45
C LEU A 316 -35.03 -6.90 1.87
N LYS A 317 -36.05 -7.28 2.67
CA LYS A 317 -37.08 -8.25 2.28
C LYS A 317 -38.29 -7.56 1.68
#